data_AF-A0A357C074-F1
#
_entry.id   AF-A0A357C074-F1
#
_cell.length_a   1.000
_cell.length_b   1.000
_cell.length_c   1.000
_cell.angle_alpha   90.00
_cell.angle_beta   90.00
_cell.angle_gamma   90.00
#
_symmetry.space_group_name_H-M   'P 1'
#
loop_
_entity.id
_entity.type
_entity.pdbx_description
1 polymer ?
#
loop_
_entity_poly.entity_id
_entity_poly.type
_entity_poly.pdbx_seq_one_letter_code
_entity_poly.pdbx_strand_id
1 'polypeptide(L)'
;MSDNCPVCKTVLNKKKSTQNSAFSTYAYDCPRCGKFVFTFNESVLAMKLNYGNDDFKGFVLSHNIRKMQKNDSEVLLNNDMVEQILKGTLPKPAEQKNIFIRWVGDNIKAGGDYVRINEDSIIAIIGARKTTEFNFIFQHLKEKGFVKNETVVGGGRNTLMDVTLTFEGLEYYEKLERGNTDSRKAFMAMEYGDKELDEIVDNHFKPAVADTGFELYRLDKNPKAGLIDDRLRVEIRNSRFLIADLTHENNGAYWEAGYAEGIGKPVIYTCKKEEFNKDKPHFDTNHHLTVIWDKNKIQDTVDMLKATIRATLPGEAKLSEKWSKAIKTKEIEVQDV
;
A
#
# COMPACT_ATOMS: atom_id res chain seq x y z
N MET A 1 33.89 1.27 -22.09
CA MET A 1 32.54 1.48 -21.49
C MET A 1 32.58 0.87 -20.10
N SER A 2 31.97 1.51 -19.10
CA SER A 2 32.00 0.98 -17.73
C SER A 2 31.13 -0.27 -17.61
N ASP A 3 31.66 -1.32 -16.98
CA ASP A 3 30.93 -2.53 -16.58
C ASP A 3 30.10 -2.31 -15.30
N ASN A 4 30.14 -1.11 -14.72
CA ASN A 4 29.38 -0.75 -13.54
C ASN A 4 27.99 -0.23 -13.91
N CYS A 5 27.02 -0.55 -13.06
CA CYS A 5 25.67 -0.04 -13.16
C CYS A 5 25.67 1.49 -13.09
N PRO A 6 25.04 2.19 -14.04
CA PRO A 6 25.04 3.65 -14.03
C PRO A 6 24.25 4.22 -12.84
N VAL A 7 23.33 3.44 -12.26
CA VAL A 7 22.47 3.81 -11.12
C VAL A 7 23.16 3.62 -9.77
N CYS A 8 23.60 2.39 -9.46
CA CYS A 8 24.11 2.03 -8.12
C CYS A 8 25.61 1.75 -8.06
N LYS A 9 26.32 1.83 -9.20
CA LYS A 9 27.77 1.58 -9.34
C LYS A 9 28.24 0.15 -9.06
N THR A 10 27.37 -0.78 -8.65
CA THR A 10 27.67 -2.21 -8.58
C THR A 10 28.04 -2.77 -9.97
N VAL A 11 28.96 -3.73 -10.02
CA VAL A 11 29.33 -4.44 -11.26
C VAL A 11 28.10 -5.14 -11.85
N LEU A 12 27.88 -4.98 -13.16
CA LEU A 12 26.73 -5.56 -13.85
C LEU A 12 26.90 -7.07 -14.07
N ASN A 13 25.80 -7.81 -14.03
CA ASN A 13 25.76 -9.19 -14.54
C ASN A 13 25.85 -9.19 -16.07
N LYS A 14 25.15 -8.24 -16.71
CA LYS A 14 25.10 -8.10 -18.17
C LYS A 14 24.78 -6.67 -18.58
N LYS A 15 25.38 -6.23 -19.68
CA LYS A 15 25.00 -5.00 -20.41
C LYS A 15 24.76 -5.38 -21.88
N LYS A 16 23.62 -4.98 -22.44
CA LYS A 16 23.33 -5.15 -23.87
C LYS A 16 23.07 -3.79 -24.49
N SER A 17 23.65 -3.53 -25.66
CA SER A 17 23.32 -2.37 -26.48
C SER A 17 22.48 -2.81 -27.67
N THR A 18 21.35 -2.16 -27.88
CA THR A 18 20.56 -2.25 -29.12
C THR A 18 20.79 -0.98 -29.92
N GLN A 19 21.37 -1.12 -31.12
CA GLN A 19 21.49 -0.02 -32.06
C GLN A 19 20.28 -0.04 -32.99
N ASN A 20 19.48 1.04 -32.96
CA ASN A 20 18.57 1.38 -34.04
C ASN A 20 19.10 2.64 -34.74
N SER A 21 18.67 2.87 -35.98
CA SER A 21 19.14 3.95 -36.87
C SER A 21 19.02 5.37 -36.32
N ALA A 22 18.26 5.59 -35.23
CA ALA A 22 18.06 6.90 -34.61
C ALA A 22 18.73 7.05 -33.23
N PHE A 23 18.80 6.01 -32.40
CA PHE A 23 19.34 6.08 -31.04
C PHE A 23 19.87 4.71 -30.56
N SER A 24 20.85 4.73 -29.64
CA SER A 24 21.32 3.54 -28.92
C SER A 24 20.56 3.39 -27.61
N THR A 25 19.89 2.26 -27.40
CA THR A 25 19.28 1.90 -26.12
C THR A 25 20.17 0.88 -25.40
N TYR A 26 20.35 1.07 -24.10
CA TYR A 26 21.13 0.16 -23.26
C TYR A 26 20.21 -0.55 -22.27
N ALA A 27 20.27 -1.88 -22.29
CA ALA A 27 19.66 -2.75 -21.29
C ALA A 27 20.72 -3.19 -20.27
N TYR A 28 20.35 -3.13 -18.99
CA TYR A 28 21.21 -3.42 -17.87
C TYR A 28 20.62 -4.55 -17.04
N ASP A 29 21.46 -5.50 -16.67
CA ASP A 29 21.18 -6.52 -15.66
C ASP A 29 22.13 -6.28 -14.48
N CYS A 30 21.58 -5.75 -13.40
CA CYS A 30 22.33 -5.39 -12.20
C CYS A 30 21.89 -6.27 -11.02
N PRO A 31 22.81 -6.89 -10.24
CA PRO A 31 22.43 -7.67 -9.06
C PRO A 31 21.70 -6.83 -8.01
N ARG A 32 22.05 -5.54 -7.88
CA ARG A 32 21.39 -4.60 -6.97
C ARG A 32 20.08 -4.04 -7.52
N CYS A 33 20.12 -3.33 -8.66
CA CYS A 33 18.94 -2.66 -9.21
C CYS A 33 17.95 -3.58 -9.94
N GLY A 34 18.35 -4.78 -10.33
CA GLY A 34 17.58 -5.63 -11.25
C GLY A 34 17.77 -5.26 -12.71
N LYS A 35 16.85 -5.74 -13.57
CA LYS A 35 16.84 -5.51 -15.02
C LYS A 35 16.11 -4.23 -15.42
N PHE A 36 16.76 -3.34 -16.17
CA PHE A 36 16.15 -2.08 -16.62
C PHE A 36 16.75 -1.56 -17.93
N VAL A 37 15.99 -0.70 -18.61
CA VAL A 37 16.35 -0.03 -19.87
C VAL A 37 16.03 1.45 -19.75
N PHE A 38 16.94 2.31 -20.21
CA PHE A 38 16.64 3.73 -20.38
C PHE A 38 16.29 4.05 -21.83
N THR A 39 15.26 4.87 -22.04
CA THR A 39 14.90 5.41 -23.37
C THR A 39 15.69 6.67 -23.73
N PHE A 40 16.71 7.01 -22.93
CA PHE A 40 17.52 8.21 -23.07
C PHE A 40 19.00 7.90 -22.75
N ASN A 41 19.90 8.81 -23.14
CA ASN A 41 21.34 8.58 -23.05
C ASN A 41 21.87 8.51 -21.61
N GLU A 42 22.89 7.65 -21.40
CA GLU A 42 23.58 7.50 -20.11
C GLU A 42 24.13 8.83 -19.55
N SER A 43 24.55 9.75 -20.41
CA SER A 43 25.06 11.07 -20.01
C SER A 43 24.00 11.91 -19.31
N VAL A 44 22.75 11.86 -19.78
CA VAL A 44 21.62 12.57 -19.16
C VAL A 44 21.30 11.96 -17.79
N LEU A 45 21.40 10.64 -17.65
CA LEU A 45 21.26 9.97 -16.36
C LEU A 45 22.38 10.40 -15.39
N ALA A 46 23.62 10.39 -15.87
CA ALA A 46 24.77 10.81 -15.06
C ALA A 46 24.61 12.25 -14.54
N MET A 47 24.11 13.17 -15.37
CA MET A 47 23.80 14.55 -14.94
C MET A 47 22.75 14.60 -13.83
N LYS A 48 21.70 13.78 -13.91
CA LYS A 48 20.63 13.73 -12.89
C LYS A 48 21.10 13.13 -11.57
N LEU A 49 21.97 12.13 -11.63
CA LEU A 49 22.53 11.47 -10.46
C LEU A 49 23.67 12.27 -9.80
N ASN A 50 24.49 13.00 -10.57
CA ASN A 50 25.65 13.77 -10.08
C ASN A 50 25.34 15.17 -9.54
N TYR A 51 24.07 15.56 -9.37
CA TYR A 51 23.73 16.84 -8.75
C TYR A 51 23.83 16.71 -7.22
N GLY A 52 25.05 16.84 -6.71
CA GLY A 52 25.47 16.64 -5.32
C GLY A 52 26.39 15.41 -5.17
N ASN A 53 27.47 15.50 -4.39
CA ASN A 53 28.42 14.41 -4.10
C ASN A 53 27.82 13.25 -3.25
N ASP A 54 26.51 13.00 -3.36
CA ASP A 54 25.79 12.01 -2.56
C ASP A 54 25.14 10.97 -3.47
N ASP A 55 25.52 9.70 -3.28
CA ASP A 55 24.95 8.53 -3.96
C ASP A 55 23.46 8.32 -3.64
N PHE A 56 22.87 9.12 -2.75
CA PHE A 56 21.46 9.07 -2.34
C PHE A 56 20.47 8.91 -3.50
N LYS A 57 20.62 9.70 -4.56
CA LYS A 57 19.75 9.63 -5.75
C LYS A 57 19.84 8.28 -6.46
N GLY A 58 21.04 7.69 -6.50
CA GLY A 58 21.26 6.35 -7.03
C GLY A 58 20.51 5.30 -6.22
N PHE A 59 20.48 5.42 -4.89
CA PHE A 59 19.71 4.52 -4.03
C PHE A 59 18.20 4.68 -4.20
N VAL A 60 17.68 5.91 -4.29
CA VAL A 60 16.26 6.17 -4.57
C VAL A 60 15.83 5.52 -5.88
N LEU A 61 16.60 5.71 -6.95
CA LEU A 61 16.30 5.12 -8.24
C LEU A 61 16.44 3.58 -8.20
N SER A 62 17.48 3.04 -7.56
CA SER A 62 17.68 1.60 -7.40
C SER A 62 16.50 0.91 -6.71
N HIS A 63 16.00 1.49 -5.63
CA HIS A 63 14.83 1.00 -4.91
C HIS A 63 13.56 1.04 -5.75
N ASN A 64 13.32 2.15 -6.44
CA ASN A 64 12.13 2.30 -7.28
C ASN A 64 12.14 1.36 -8.50
N ILE A 65 13.31 1.08 -9.09
CA ILE A 65 13.42 0.05 -10.14
C ILE A 65 12.93 -1.29 -9.60
N ARG A 66 13.44 -1.74 -8.44
CA ARG A 66 12.99 -2.99 -7.81
C ARG A 66 11.50 -3.01 -7.51
N LYS A 67 10.94 -1.90 -7.03
CA LYS A 67 9.50 -1.77 -6.77
C LYS A 67 8.64 -1.90 -8.03
N MET A 68 9.15 -1.45 -9.17
CA MET A 68 8.45 -1.52 -10.46
C MET A 68 8.53 -2.92 -11.11
N GLN A 69 9.42 -3.80 -10.63
CA GLN A 69 9.57 -5.15 -11.17
C GLN A 69 8.49 -6.09 -10.65
N LYS A 70 7.85 -6.79 -11.56
CA LYS A 70 7.00 -7.94 -11.24
C LYS A 70 7.71 -9.19 -11.75
N ASN A 71 8.04 -10.13 -10.86
CA ASN A 71 8.72 -11.39 -11.21
C ASN A 71 10.00 -11.19 -12.05
N ASP A 72 10.89 -10.28 -11.63
CA ASP A 72 12.14 -9.91 -12.33
C ASP A 72 11.97 -9.43 -13.78
N SER A 73 10.81 -8.84 -14.10
CA SER A 73 10.57 -8.18 -15.39
C SER A 73 11.56 -7.04 -15.66
N GLU A 74 11.88 -6.81 -16.94
CA GLU A 74 12.65 -5.64 -17.34
C GLU A 74 11.82 -4.36 -17.21
N VAL A 75 12.39 -3.30 -16.63
CA VAL A 75 11.71 -2.00 -16.44
C VAL A 75 12.19 -1.01 -17.48
N LEU A 76 11.26 -0.43 -18.25
CA LEU A 76 11.55 0.67 -19.17
C LEU A 76 11.41 2.02 -18.46
N LEU A 77 12.46 2.84 -18.50
CA LEU A 77 12.56 4.13 -17.80
C LEU A 77 12.78 5.25 -18.81
N ASN A 78 11.82 6.18 -18.89
CA ASN A 78 11.99 7.41 -19.65
C ASN A 78 12.50 8.57 -18.77
N ASN A 79 12.83 9.69 -19.41
CA ASN A 79 13.41 10.86 -18.73
C ASN A 79 12.51 11.38 -17.60
N ASP A 80 11.22 11.54 -17.89
CA ASP A 80 10.26 12.16 -16.97
C ASP A 80 9.97 11.26 -15.76
N MET A 81 9.88 9.95 -15.98
CA MET A 81 9.75 8.96 -14.91
C MET A 81 10.92 9.05 -13.95
N VAL A 82 12.16 9.11 -14.46
CA VAL A 82 13.35 9.24 -13.63
C VAL A 82 13.34 10.57 -12.87
N GLU A 83 12.95 11.67 -13.48
CA GLU A 83 12.82 12.95 -12.77
C GLU A 83 11.82 12.92 -11.61
N GLN A 84 10.67 12.26 -11.79
CA GLN A 84 9.69 12.15 -10.70
C GLN A 84 10.19 11.21 -9.59
N ILE A 85 10.79 10.07 -9.95
CA ILE A 85 11.38 9.13 -8.98
C ILE A 85 12.41 9.84 -8.10
N LEU A 86 13.30 10.65 -8.70
CA LEU A 86 14.39 11.33 -7.99
C LEU A 86 13.93 12.43 -7.03
N LYS A 87 12.65 12.86 -7.08
CA LYS A 87 12.06 13.77 -6.08
C LYS A 87 11.60 13.05 -4.81
N GLY A 88 11.49 11.71 -4.87
CA GLY A 88 11.09 10.89 -3.74
C GLY A 88 12.19 10.74 -2.68
N THR A 89 11.83 10.09 -1.59
CA THR A 89 12.73 9.72 -0.50
C THR A 89 12.84 8.20 -0.38
N LEU A 90 13.85 7.73 0.34
CA LEU A 90 13.92 6.33 0.74
C LEU A 90 13.00 6.05 1.93
N PRO A 91 12.47 4.82 2.06
CA PRO A 91 11.75 4.38 3.24
C PRO A 91 12.58 4.56 4.51
N LYS A 92 11.94 4.92 5.63
CA LYS A 92 12.61 4.98 6.95
C LYS A 92 12.83 3.57 7.51
N PRO A 93 13.74 3.34 8.48
CA PRO A 93 14.04 1.99 8.99
C PRO A 93 12.82 1.17 9.44
N ALA A 94 11.83 1.80 10.08
CA ALA A 94 10.59 1.12 10.46
C ALA A 94 9.77 0.62 9.25
N GLU A 95 9.79 1.35 8.15
CA GLU A 95 9.15 0.98 6.89
C GLU A 95 9.97 -0.06 6.12
N GLN A 96 11.31 0.11 6.07
CA GLN A 96 12.24 -0.86 5.47
C GLN A 96 12.05 -2.26 6.08
N LYS A 97 11.88 -2.34 7.41
CA LYS A 97 11.54 -3.58 8.13
C LYS A 97 10.26 -4.23 7.59
N ASN A 98 9.21 -3.44 7.39
CA ASN A 98 7.92 -3.94 6.89
C ASN A 98 8.03 -4.40 5.43
N ILE A 99 8.79 -3.67 4.61
CA ILE A 99 9.08 -4.07 3.23
C ILE A 99 9.82 -5.40 3.21
N PHE A 100 10.80 -5.61 4.10
CA PHE A 100 11.51 -6.88 4.20
C PHE A 100 10.58 -8.05 4.53
N ILE A 101 9.77 -7.94 5.59
CA ILE A 101 8.84 -9.00 5.99
C ILE A 101 7.85 -9.31 4.85
N ARG A 102 7.29 -8.27 4.23
CA ARG A 102 6.38 -8.45 3.09
C ARG A 102 7.06 -9.18 1.95
N TRP A 103 8.26 -8.75 1.55
CA TRP A 103 8.98 -9.39 0.46
C TRP A 103 9.28 -10.87 0.75
N VAL A 104 9.70 -11.23 1.97
CA VAL A 104 9.91 -12.64 2.34
C VAL A 104 8.60 -13.41 2.28
N GLY A 105 7.52 -12.87 2.88
CA GLY A 105 6.18 -13.49 2.88
C GLY A 105 5.63 -13.74 1.48
N ASP A 106 5.78 -12.77 0.57
CA ASP A 106 5.34 -12.86 -0.82
C ASP A 106 6.12 -13.93 -1.64
N ASN A 107 7.30 -14.36 -1.15
CA ASN A 107 8.20 -15.26 -1.86
C ASN A 107 8.34 -16.66 -1.21
N ILE A 108 7.73 -16.91 -0.05
CA ILE A 108 7.58 -18.26 0.52
C ILE A 108 6.28 -18.89 0.04
N LYS A 109 6.26 -20.20 -0.23
CA LYS A 109 5.07 -20.89 -0.76
C LYS A 109 4.27 -21.60 0.33
N ALA A 110 4.96 -22.09 1.36
CA ALA A 110 4.37 -22.70 2.53
C ALA A 110 5.12 -22.29 3.81
N GLY A 111 4.47 -22.46 4.97
CA GLY A 111 5.11 -22.24 6.26
C GLY A 111 6.34 -23.16 6.43
N GLY A 112 7.49 -22.57 6.74
CA GLY A 112 8.77 -23.28 6.85
C GLY A 112 9.61 -23.30 5.58
N ASP A 113 9.08 -22.83 4.44
CA ASP A 113 9.89 -22.64 3.23
C ASP A 113 10.89 -21.49 3.43
N TYR A 114 12.06 -21.64 2.84
CA TYR A 114 13.08 -20.61 2.81
C TYR A 114 13.13 -19.95 1.43
N VAL A 115 13.27 -18.62 1.42
CA VAL A 115 13.64 -17.86 0.23
C VAL A 115 15.13 -17.53 0.27
N ARG A 116 15.80 -17.74 -0.85
CA ARG A 116 17.20 -17.34 -1.01
C ARG A 116 17.29 -15.87 -1.36
N ILE A 117 18.01 -15.10 -0.55
CA ILE A 117 18.24 -13.67 -0.78
C ILE A 117 19.71 -13.39 -1.12
N ASN A 118 19.89 -12.46 -2.05
CA ASN A 118 21.18 -11.85 -2.35
C ASN A 118 21.24 -10.47 -1.66
N GLU A 119 22.32 -10.20 -0.93
CA GLU A 119 22.46 -8.97 -0.13
C GLU A 119 22.31 -7.68 -0.95
N ASP A 120 22.93 -7.61 -2.14
CA ASP A 120 22.81 -6.44 -3.02
C ASP A 120 21.35 -6.21 -3.44
N SER A 121 20.65 -7.28 -3.83
CA SER A 121 19.25 -7.20 -4.25
C SER A 121 18.34 -6.74 -3.11
N ILE A 122 18.50 -7.32 -1.91
CA ILE A 122 17.58 -7.05 -0.81
C ILE A 122 17.77 -5.64 -0.24
N ILE A 123 19.00 -5.13 -0.23
CA ILE A 123 19.31 -3.73 0.10
C ILE A 123 18.51 -2.77 -0.78
N ALA A 124 18.49 -3.00 -2.10
CA ALA A 124 17.69 -2.18 -3.02
C ALA A 124 16.19 -2.37 -2.80
N ILE A 125 15.71 -3.61 -2.65
CA ILE A 125 14.29 -3.93 -2.44
C ILE A 125 13.74 -3.19 -1.22
N ILE A 126 14.43 -3.22 -0.08
CA ILE A 126 13.95 -2.55 1.14
C ILE A 126 14.20 -1.04 1.12
N GLY A 127 15.04 -0.55 0.22
CA GLY A 127 15.40 0.87 0.13
C GLY A 127 16.46 1.29 1.16
N ALA A 128 17.35 0.37 1.55
CA ALA A 128 18.49 0.66 2.39
C ALA A 128 19.65 1.26 1.57
N ARG A 129 20.45 2.12 2.21
CA ARG A 129 21.58 2.78 1.53
C ARG A 129 22.80 1.87 1.46
N LYS A 130 23.07 1.14 2.55
CA LYS A 130 24.29 0.35 2.75
C LYS A 130 24.01 -0.94 3.51
N THR A 131 24.94 -1.88 3.43
CA THR A 131 24.96 -3.14 4.21
C THR A 131 24.74 -2.94 5.71
N THR A 132 25.32 -1.89 6.30
CA THR A 132 25.16 -1.61 7.74
C THR A 132 23.71 -1.33 8.15
N GLU A 133 22.94 -0.67 7.28
CA GLU A 133 21.51 -0.36 7.52
C GLU A 133 20.64 -1.61 7.36
N PHE A 134 20.93 -2.44 6.35
CA PHE A 134 20.30 -3.75 6.21
C PHE A 134 20.58 -4.66 7.41
N ASN A 135 21.85 -4.77 7.84
CA ASN A 135 22.23 -5.59 8.99
C ASN A 135 21.54 -5.12 10.27
N PHE A 136 21.41 -3.81 10.49
CA PHE A 136 20.67 -3.26 11.62
C PHE A 136 19.20 -3.75 11.64
N ILE A 137 18.52 -3.72 10.49
CA ILE A 137 17.13 -4.18 10.37
C ILE A 137 17.03 -5.71 10.54
N PHE A 138 17.90 -6.44 9.85
CA PHE A 138 17.86 -7.89 9.82
C PHE A 138 18.13 -8.49 11.20
N GLN A 139 19.12 -7.95 11.94
CA GLN A 139 19.39 -8.37 13.31
C GLN A 139 18.22 -8.05 14.23
N HIS A 140 17.63 -6.85 14.12
CA HIS A 140 16.43 -6.51 14.90
C HIS A 140 15.27 -7.49 14.66
N LEU A 141 15.02 -7.85 13.39
CA LEU A 141 13.98 -8.83 13.02
C LEU A 141 14.26 -10.21 13.60
N LYS A 142 15.52 -10.64 13.59
CA LYS A 142 15.97 -11.92 14.14
C LYS A 142 15.84 -11.94 15.66
N GLU A 143 16.28 -10.89 16.34
CA GLU A 143 16.17 -10.73 17.80
C GLU A 143 14.72 -10.69 18.28
N LYS A 144 13.82 -10.06 17.51
CA LYS A 144 12.37 -10.07 17.77
C LYS A 144 11.67 -11.36 17.38
N GLY A 145 12.41 -12.31 16.80
CA GLY A 145 11.89 -13.61 16.43
C GLY A 145 10.94 -13.58 15.23
N PHE A 146 10.98 -12.54 14.37
CA PHE A 146 10.15 -12.47 13.17
C PHE A 146 10.73 -13.28 11.99
N VAL A 147 12.05 -13.46 11.96
CA VAL A 147 12.74 -14.12 10.86
C VAL A 147 13.76 -15.12 11.38
N LYS A 148 13.96 -16.19 10.62
CA LYS A 148 15.05 -17.15 10.80
C LYS A 148 15.87 -17.22 9.53
N ASN A 149 17.13 -17.57 9.67
CA ASN A 149 18.03 -17.70 8.55
C ASN A 149 18.92 -18.92 8.70
N GLU A 150 19.20 -19.57 7.58
CA GLU A 150 20.22 -20.60 7.45
C GLU A 150 21.39 -20.00 6.66
N THR A 151 22.59 -20.05 7.24
CA THR A 151 23.78 -19.48 6.60
C THR A 151 24.30 -20.46 5.56
N VAL A 152 24.13 -20.13 4.27
CA VAL A 152 24.84 -20.80 3.19
C VAL A 152 26.18 -20.09 3.00
N VAL A 153 27.25 -20.67 3.54
CA VAL A 153 28.61 -20.15 3.31
C VAL A 153 29.00 -20.40 1.85
N GLY A 154 28.77 -19.41 0.99
CA GLY A 154 29.25 -19.41 -0.39
C GLY A 154 30.59 -18.68 -0.49
N GLY A 155 31.65 -19.37 -0.92
CA GLY A 155 33.00 -18.83 -1.10
C GLY A 155 33.17 -17.90 -2.31
N GLY A 156 32.29 -16.90 -2.48
CA GLY A 156 32.31 -15.96 -3.62
C GLY A 156 31.90 -14.52 -3.25
N ARG A 157 31.95 -13.60 -4.22
CA ARG A 157 31.72 -12.14 -4.05
C ARG A 157 30.30 -11.75 -3.58
N ASN A 158 29.32 -12.65 -3.65
CA ASN A 158 27.93 -12.37 -3.28
C ASN A 158 27.54 -13.17 -2.04
N THR A 159 27.23 -12.48 -0.94
CA THR A 159 26.63 -13.09 0.25
C THR A 159 25.21 -13.54 -0.09
N LEU A 160 25.01 -14.85 -0.12
CA LEU A 160 23.69 -15.47 -0.22
C LEU A 160 23.27 -15.94 1.17
N MET A 161 22.01 -15.76 1.51
CA MET A 161 21.44 -16.33 2.73
C MET A 161 20.04 -16.84 2.48
N ASP A 162 19.68 -17.94 3.12
CA ASP A 162 18.33 -18.48 3.06
C ASP A 162 17.58 -17.95 4.28
N VAL A 163 16.41 -17.34 4.05
CA VAL A 163 15.60 -16.67 5.08
C VAL A 163 14.18 -17.21 5.04
N THR A 164 13.56 -17.33 6.20
CA THR A 164 12.13 -17.66 6.34
C THR A 164 11.48 -16.77 7.40
N LEU A 165 10.15 -16.70 7.38
CA LEU A 165 9.35 -16.09 8.45
C LEU A 165 9.07 -17.15 9.52
N THR A 166 9.13 -16.73 10.78
CA THR A 166 8.58 -17.52 11.91
C THR A 166 7.06 -17.40 11.96
N PHE A 167 6.41 -18.07 12.90
CA PHE A 167 4.97 -17.85 13.14
C PHE A 167 4.68 -16.39 13.50
N GLU A 168 5.48 -15.78 14.37
CA GLU A 168 5.38 -14.36 14.72
C GLU A 168 5.60 -13.46 13.49
N GLY A 169 6.52 -13.86 12.59
CA GLY A 169 6.76 -13.22 11.30
C GLY A 169 5.56 -13.30 10.36
N LEU A 170 4.91 -14.47 10.29
CA LEU A 170 3.73 -14.71 9.47
C LEU A 170 2.51 -13.94 9.98
N GLU A 171 2.26 -13.94 11.29
CA GLU A 171 1.19 -13.13 11.88
C GLU A 171 1.40 -11.64 11.60
N TYR A 172 2.64 -11.17 11.69
CA TYR A 172 2.96 -9.78 11.36
C TYR A 172 2.81 -9.51 9.86
N TYR A 173 3.21 -10.44 9.00
CA TYR A 173 3.00 -10.37 7.55
C TYR A 173 1.51 -10.24 7.20
N GLU A 174 0.65 -11.09 7.76
CA GLU A 174 -0.80 -11.01 7.57
C GLU A 174 -1.37 -9.67 8.05
N LYS A 175 -0.87 -9.14 9.18
CA LYS A 175 -1.23 -7.79 9.64
C LYS A 175 -0.82 -6.73 8.63
N LEU A 176 0.37 -6.84 8.02
CA LEU A 176 0.83 -5.91 6.98
C LEU A 176 0.02 -6.02 5.68
N GLU A 177 -0.51 -7.20 5.35
CA GLU A 177 -1.38 -7.41 4.19
C GLU A 177 -2.77 -6.78 4.40
N ARG A 178 -3.37 -7.00 5.57
CA ARG A 178 -4.66 -6.39 5.97
C ARG A 178 -4.58 -4.85 6.08
N GLY A 179 -3.36 -4.30 6.12
CA GLY A 179 -3.09 -2.88 6.23
C GLY A 179 -3.21 -2.35 7.66
N ASN A 180 -3.34 -1.04 7.82
CA ASN A 180 -3.35 -0.44 9.17
C ASN A 180 -4.69 -0.67 9.88
N THR A 181 -4.81 -1.79 10.61
CA THR A 181 -5.97 -2.09 11.46
C THR A 181 -6.09 -1.17 12.67
N ASP A 182 -5.02 -0.45 13.03
CA ASP A 182 -5.03 0.50 14.14
C ASP A 182 -5.36 1.93 13.66
N SER A 183 -5.59 2.11 12.36
CA SER A 183 -5.94 3.39 11.77
C SER A 183 -7.27 3.90 12.33
N ARG A 184 -7.35 5.22 12.49
CA ARG A 184 -8.61 5.92 12.70
C ARG A 184 -9.14 6.58 11.43
N LYS A 185 -8.58 6.26 10.27
CA LYS A 185 -9.05 6.76 8.97
C LYS A 185 -10.14 5.87 8.39
N ALA A 186 -11.15 6.47 7.79
CA ALA A 186 -12.10 5.83 6.88
C ALA A 186 -11.90 6.41 5.48
N PHE A 187 -11.99 5.59 4.44
CA PHE A 187 -11.88 6.06 3.06
C PHE A 187 -13.28 6.21 2.45
N MET A 188 -13.53 7.28 1.70
CA MET A 188 -14.76 7.52 0.97
C MET A 188 -14.53 7.33 -0.53
N ALA A 189 -15.22 6.34 -1.09
CA ALA A 189 -15.30 6.05 -2.52
C ALA A 189 -16.63 6.58 -3.06
N MET A 190 -16.61 7.49 -4.04
CA MET A 190 -17.82 8.15 -4.56
C MET A 190 -17.58 8.78 -5.94
N GLU A 191 -18.67 9.10 -6.64
CA GLU A 191 -18.64 9.99 -7.81
C GLU A 191 -18.16 11.39 -7.41
N TYR A 192 -17.31 12.00 -8.23
CA TYR A 192 -16.75 13.32 -7.92
C TYR A 192 -17.45 14.44 -8.69
N GLY A 193 -17.82 15.52 -7.99
CA GLY A 193 -18.42 16.69 -8.62
C GLY A 193 -19.93 16.66 -8.74
N ASP A 194 -20.58 15.66 -8.14
CA ASP A 194 -21.98 15.77 -7.80
C ASP A 194 -22.10 16.66 -6.55
N LYS A 195 -22.68 17.85 -6.72
CA LYS A 195 -22.76 18.86 -5.64
C LYS A 195 -23.56 18.37 -4.44
N GLU A 196 -24.60 17.57 -4.67
CA GLU A 196 -25.46 17.11 -3.60
C GLU A 196 -24.76 16.04 -2.77
N LEU A 197 -24.16 15.05 -3.41
CA LEU A 197 -23.37 14.03 -2.73
C LEU A 197 -22.15 14.65 -2.03
N ASP A 198 -21.49 15.63 -2.66
CA ASP A 198 -20.40 16.39 -2.04
C ASP A 198 -20.87 17.08 -0.74
N GLU A 199 -22.02 17.78 -0.77
CA GLU A 199 -22.62 18.42 0.41
C GLU A 199 -23.00 17.40 1.49
N ILE A 200 -23.58 16.27 1.12
CA ILE A 200 -23.97 15.19 2.04
C ILE A 200 -22.73 14.62 2.74
N VAL A 201 -21.68 14.33 1.98
CA VAL A 201 -20.44 13.76 2.52
C VAL A 201 -19.74 14.76 3.44
N ASP A 202 -19.59 16.01 2.99
CA ASP A 202 -18.83 17.02 3.74
C ASP A 202 -19.55 17.49 5.00
N ASN A 203 -20.86 17.72 4.93
CA ASN A 203 -21.62 18.31 6.04
C ASN A 203 -22.27 17.28 6.97
N HIS A 204 -22.44 16.02 6.53
CA HIS A 204 -23.14 15.01 7.31
C HIS A 204 -22.31 13.75 7.55
N PHE A 205 -21.72 13.12 6.52
CA PHE A 205 -20.99 11.87 6.73
C PHE A 205 -19.67 12.09 7.48
N LYS A 206 -18.90 13.13 7.13
CA LYS A 206 -17.66 13.46 7.84
C LYS A 206 -17.89 13.68 9.34
N PRO A 207 -18.83 14.53 9.79
CA PRO A 207 -19.17 14.64 11.21
C PRO A 207 -19.69 13.34 11.81
N ALA A 208 -20.50 12.57 11.08
CA ALA A 208 -21.03 11.30 11.57
C ALA A 208 -19.92 10.29 11.89
N VAL A 209 -18.95 10.16 10.99
CA VAL A 209 -17.77 9.31 11.16
C VAL A 209 -16.90 9.82 12.31
N ALA A 210 -16.70 11.15 12.41
CA ALA A 210 -15.98 11.79 13.53
C ALA A 210 -16.55 11.42 14.90
N ASP A 211 -17.88 11.43 15.04
CA ASP A 211 -18.58 11.04 16.28
C ASP A 211 -18.39 9.57 16.67
N THR A 212 -17.96 8.72 15.73
CA THR A 212 -17.60 7.32 15.99
C THR A 212 -16.11 7.13 16.28
N GLY A 213 -15.32 8.21 16.33
CA GLY A 213 -13.89 8.17 16.64
C GLY A 213 -12.98 7.92 15.44
N PHE A 214 -13.52 8.05 14.22
CA PHE A 214 -12.78 7.91 12.97
C PHE A 214 -12.79 9.22 12.19
N GLU A 215 -11.94 9.35 11.18
CA GLU A 215 -11.88 10.52 10.30
C GLU A 215 -12.08 10.07 8.86
N LEU A 216 -13.03 10.68 8.14
CA LEU A 216 -13.39 10.30 6.79
C LEU A 216 -12.58 11.10 5.75
N TYR A 217 -11.85 10.39 4.89
CA TYR A 217 -10.99 10.93 3.86
C TYR A 217 -11.49 10.56 2.46
N ARG A 218 -11.32 11.46 1.49
CA ARG A 218 -11.48 11.20 0.05
C ARG A 218 -10.28 11.77 -0.70
N LEU A 219 -10.01 11.30 -1.91
CA LEU A 219 -8.95 11.88 -2.74
C LEU A 219 -9.44 13.14 -3.46
N ASP A 220 -8.59 14.16 -3.58
CA ASP A 220 -8.94 15.39 -4.30
C ASP A 220 -8.79 15.24 -5.83
N LYS A 221 -9.60 16.00 -6.58
CA LYS A 221 -9.85 15.91 -8.03
C LYS A 221 -8.65 15.98 -8.99
N ASN A 222 -7.42 16.26 -8.58
CA ASN A 222 -6.33 16.58 -9.53
C ASN A 222 -4.96 15.92 -9.22
N PRO A 223 -4.78 14.64 -9.58
CA PRO A 223 -3.47 14.15 -10.06
C PRO A 223 -3.54 13.47 -11.45
N LYS A 224 -2.41 13.33 -12.14
CA LYS A 224 -2.31 12.67 -13.46
C LYS A 224 -2.51 11.14 -13.34
N ALA A 225 -3.17 10.53 -14.33
CA ALA A 225 -3.43 9.08 -14.43
C ALA A 225 -2.16 8.23 -14.26
N GLY A 226 -2.27 7.11 -13.51
CA GLY A 226 -1.17 6.21 -13.15
C GLY A 226 -0.55 6.45 -11.76
N LEU A 227 -0.53 7.71 -11.27
CA LEU A 227 -0.12 8.03 -9.90
C LEU A 227 -1.31 7.95 -8.90
N ILE A 228 -2.54 8.02 -9.41
CA ILE A 228 -3.76 7.89 -8.60
C ILE A 228 -3.90 6.46 -8.10
N ASP A 229 -3.81 5.44 -8.96
CA ASP A 229 -4.16 4.07 -8.59
C ASP A 229 -3.28 3.52 -7.47
N ASP A 230 -1.99 3.82 -7.49
CA ASP A 230 -1.06 3.44 -6.43
C ASP A 230 -1.36 4.21 -5.13
N ARG A 231 -1.64 5.53 -5.22
CA ARG A 231 -2.01 6.34 -4.06
C ARG A 231 -3.35 5.88 -3.46
N LEU A 232 -4.33 5.60 -4.30
CA LEU A 232 -5.66 5.10 -3.94
C LEU A 232 -5.55 3.78 -3.18
N ARG A 233 -4.81 2.79 -3.72
CA ARG A 233 -4.55 1.53 -3.02
C ARG A 233 -3.86 1.73 -1.67
N VAL A 234 -2.95 2.71 -1.58
CA VAL A 234 -2.27 3.07 -0.32
C VAL A 234 -3.25 3.70 0.67
N GLU A 235 -4.09 4.64 0.25
CA GLU A 235 -5.10 5.26 1.14
C GLU A 235 -6.14 4.24 1.62
N ILE A 236 -6.59 3.33 0.75
CA ILE A 236 -7.49 2.24 1.13
C ILE A 236 -6.79 1.32 2.15
N ARG A 237 -5.55 0.88 1.88
CA ARG A 237 -4.76 0.05 2.83
C ARG A 237 -4.55 0.73 4.19
N ASN A 238 -4.36 2.04 4.19
CA ASN A 238 -4.15 2.84 5.40
C ASN A 238 -5.45 3.20 6.13
N SER A 239 -6.61 2.96 5.53
CA SER A 239 -7.91 3.18 6.16
C SER A 239 -8.37 1.94 6.92
N ARG A 240 -9.10 2.12 8.01
CA ARG A 240 -9.64 1.04 8.84
C ARG A 240 -10.79 0.32 8.14
N PHE A 241 -11.63 1.10 7.48
CA PHE A 241 -12.79 0.68 6.72
C PHE A 241 -13.04 1.67 5.57
N LEU A 242 -13.91 1.30 4.65
CA LEU A 242 -14.28 2.11 3.50
C LEU A 242 -15.79 2.37 3.52
N ILE A 243 -16.19 3.57 3.07
CA ILE A 243 -17.57 3.93 2.77
C ILE A 243 -17.65 4.11 1.24
N ALA A 244 -18.53 3.38 0.58
CA ALA A 244 -18.69 3.41 -0.87
C ALA A 244 -20.09 3.87 -1.26
N ASP A 245 -20.19 5.02 -1.94
CA ASP A 245 -21.47 5.50 -2.45
C ASP A 245 -21.74 4.95 -3.86
N LEU A 246 -22.90 4.31 -4.01
CA LEU A 246 -23.31 3.62 -5.23
C LEU A 246 -24.37 4.39 -6.04
N THR A 247 -24.71 5.63 -5.65
CA THR A 247 -25.81 6.42 -6.23
C THR A 247 -25.71 6.59 -7.75
N HIS A 248 -24.49 6.72 -8.27
CA HIS A 248 -24.23 7.04 -9.68
C HIS A 248 -23.71 5.86 -10.50
N GLU A 249 -23.78 4.64 -9.95
CA GLU A 249 -23.17 3.46 -10.56
C GLU A 249 -21.68 3.65 -10.92
N ASN A 250 -20.95 4.44 -10.12
CA ASN A 250 -19.57 4.78 -10.42
C ASN A 250 -18.68 3.53 -10.40
N ASN A 251 -18.14 3.15 -11.57
CA ASN A 251 -17.25 2.00 -11.72
C ASN A 251 -16.02 2.05 -10.80
N GLY A 252 -15.49 3.25 -10.53
CA GLY A 252 -14.39 3.46 -9.59
C GLY A 252 -14.79 3.11 -8.16
N ALA A 253 -15.96 3.57 -7.69
CA ALA A 253 -16.46 3.27 -6.36
C ALA A 253 -16.70 1.76 -6.15
N TYR A 254 -17.24 1.07 -7.16
CA TYR A 254 -17.36 -0.39 -7.14
C TYR A 254 -16.00 -1.10 -7.09
N TRP A 255 -15.04 -0.64 -7.91
CA TRP A 255 -13.69 -1.22 -7.92
C TRP A 255 -12.96 -1.01 -6.58
N GLU A 256 -13.06 0.18 -6.00
CA GLU A 256 -12.48 0.55 -4.70
C GLU A 256 -13.08 -0.28 -3.56
N ALA A 257 -14.41 -0.45 -3.57
CA ALA A 257 -15.11 -1.33 -2.64
C ALA A 257 -14.64 -2.78 -2.75
N GLY A 258 -14.64 -3.34 -3.97
CA GLY A 258 -14.18 -4.72 -4.20
C GLY A 258 -12.71 -4.94 -3.83
N TYR A 259 -11.85 -3.95 -4.08
CA TYR A 259 -10.45 -4.01 -3.63
C TYR A 259 -10.34 -4.00 -2.10
N ALA A 260 -11.11 -3.14 -1.41
CA ALA A 260 -11.12 -3.07 0.05
C ALA A 260 -11.61 -4.38 0.68
N GLU A 261 -12.71 -4.94 0.18
CA GLU A 261 -13.22 -6.26 0.61
C GLU A 261 -12.19 -7.37 0.34
N GLY A 262 -11.57 -7.35 -0.84
CA GLY A 262 -10.54 -8.33 -1.24
C GLY A 262 -9.31 -8.33 -0.33
N ILE A 263 -8.99 -7.22 0.33
CA ILE A 263 -7.92 -7.13 1.35
C ILE A 263 -8.44 -7.23 2.80
N GLY A 264 -9.69 -7.68 2.98
CA GLY A 264 -10.30 -7.94 4.28
C GLY A 264 -10.68 -6.68 5.06
N LYS A 265 -10.86 -5.53 4.41
CA LYS A 265 -11.36 -4.32 5.05
C LYS A 265 -12.89 -4.26 5.00
N PRO A 266 -13.56 -3.90 6.10
CA PRO A 266 -15.00 -3.70 6.05
C PRO A 266 -15.37 -2.58 5.09
N VAL A 267 -16.43 -2.79 4.32
CA VAL A 267 -17.03 -1.79 3.44
C VAL A 267 -18.45 -1.51 3.92
N ILE A 268 -18.80 -0.24 4.03
CA ILE A 268 -20.14 0.24 4.32
C ILE A 268 -20.65 0.91 3.05
N TYR A 269 -21.70 0.37 2.45
CA TYR A 269 -22.27 0.95 1.25
C TYR A 269 -23.25 2.07 1.60
N THR A 270 -23.28 3.11 0.78
CA THR A 270 -24.29 4.17 0.83
C THR A 270 -24.96 4.31 -0.53
N CYS A 271 -26.23 4.69 -0.56
CA CYS A 271 -26.91 4.96 -1.82
C CYS A 271 -28.08 5.92 -1.58
N LYS A 272 -28.29 6.84 -2.52
CA LYS A 272 -29.44 7.73 -2.50
C LYS A 272 -30.73 6.92 -2.60
N LYS A 273 -31.69 7.24 -1.75
CA LYS A 273 -32.98 6.54 -1.68
C LYS A 273 -33.73 6.52 -3.01
N GLU A 274 -33.75 7.63 -3.74
CA GLU A 274 -34.42 7.71 -5.03
C GLU A 274 -33.78 6.76 -6.06
N GLU A 275 -32.45 6.66 -6.10
CA GLU A 275 -31.75 5.78 -7.02
C GLU A 275 -31.86 4.31 -6.60
N PHE A 276 -31.68 4.02 -5.31
CA PHE A 276 -31.87 2.68 -4.74
C PHE A 276 -33.24 2.07 -5.04
N ASN A 277 -34.29 2.91 -5.10
CA ASN A 277 -35.66 2.48 -5.39
C ASN A 277 -35.94 2.31 -6.90
N LYS A 278 -35.20 2.99 -7.78
CA LYS A 278 -35.36 2.87 -9.24
C LYS A 278 -34.70 1.59 -9.75
N ASP A 279 -33.43 1.44 -9.41
CA ASP A 279 -32.62 0.29 -9.73
C ASP A 279 -31.86 -0.09 -8.46
N LYS A 280 -32.15 -1.28 -7.93
CA LYS A 280 -31.38 -1.79 -6.80
C LYS A 280 -29.92 -1.88 -7.25
N PRO A 281 -28.94 -1.46 -6.44
CA PRO A 281 -27.54 -1.53 -6.80
C PRO A 281 -27.16 -2.95 -7.23
N HIS A 282 -26.16 -3.05 -8.13
CA HIS A 282 -25.81 -4.26 -8.85
C HIS A 282 -25.75 -5.49 -7.94
N PHE A 283 -26.20 -6.64 -8.48
CA PHE A 283 -26.45 -7.93 -7.82
C PHE A 283 -25.45 -8.35 -6.71
N ASP A 284 -24.18 -7.97 -6.84
CA ASP A 284 -23.11 -8.32 -5.91
C ASP A 284 -23.16 -7.55 -4.56
N THR A 285 -23.82 -6.38 -4.51
CA THR A 285 -23.91 -5.56 -3.28
C THR A 285 -25.24 -5.71 -2.52
N ASN A 286 -26.25 -6.36 -3.12
CA ASN A 286 -27.60 -6.46 -2.55
C ASN A 286 -27.69 -7.28 -1.24
N HIS A 287 -26.65 -8.05 -0.90
CA HIS A 287 -26.56 -8.81 0.35
C HIS A 287 -25.79 -8.08 1.46
N HIS A 288 -25.18 -6.93 1.15
CA HIS A 288 -24.44 -6.11 2.10
C HIS A 288 -25.35 -5.00 2.66
N LEU A 289 -25.13 -4.63 3.92
CA LEU A 289 -25.90 -3.56 4.56
C LEU A 289 -25.57 -2.22 3.88
N THR A 290 -26.55 -1.70 3.13
CA THR A 290 -26.48 -0.37 2.49
C THR A 290 -27.20 0.66 3.33
N VAL A 291 -26.49 1.71 3.74
CA VAL A 291 -27.07 2.89 4.39
C VAL A 291 -27.72 3.75 3.32
N ILE A 292 -29.04 3.67 3.24
CA ILE A 292 -29.84 4.43 2.28
C ILE A 292 -29.99 5.86 2.81
N TRP A 293 -29.54 6.84 2.03
CA TRP A 293 -29.60 8.24 2.42
C TRP A 293 -30.72 9.00 1.70
N ASP A 294 -31.37 9.90 2.45
CA ASP A 294 -32.47 10.75 2.00
C ASP A 294 -32.22 12.16 2.52
N LYS A 295 -32.07 13.13 1.61
CA LYS A 295 -31.77 14.52 1.97
C LYS A 295 -32.84 15.12 2.90
N ASN A 296 -34.09 14.73 2.72
CA ASN A 296 -35.20 15.23 3.55
C ASN A 296 -35.22 14.58 4.94
N LYS A 297 -34.48 13.48 5.13
CA LYS A 297 -34.36 12.72 6.38
C LYS A 297 -32.89 12.44 6.71
N ILE A 298 -32.06 13.45 6.53
CA ILE A 298 -30.60 13.28 6.66
C ILE A 298 -30.17 12.88 8.07
N GLN A 299 -30.93 13.27 9.10
CA GLN A 299 -30.61 12.87 10.48
C GLN A 299 -30.78 11.36 10.70
N ASP A 300 -31.83 10.75 10.16
CA ASP A 300 -32.04 9.29 10.22
C ASP A 300 -30.87 8.56 9.53
N THR A 301 -30.40 9.11 8.40
CA THR A 301 -29.24 8.60 7.67
C THR A 301 -27.97 8.68 8.51
N VAL A 302 -27.73 9.82 9.16
CA VAL A 302 -26.57 10.04 10.04
C VAL A 302 -26.57 9.06 11.20
N ASP A 303 -27.74 8.83 11.82
CA ASP A 303 -27.87 7.91 12.94
C ASP A 303 -27.66 6.46 12.50
N MET A 304 -28.20 6.08 11.34
CA MET A 304 -27.99 4.77 10.73
C MET A 304 -26.53 4.53 10.37
N LEU A 305 -25.84 5.52 9.79
CA LEU A 305 -24.42 5.43 9.45
C LEU A 305 -23.58 5.21 10.72
N LYS A 306 -23.83 5.99 11.78
CA LYS A 306 -23.14 5.82 13.08
C LYS A 306 -23.39 4.44 13.68
N ALA A 307 -24.63 3.96 13.63
CA ALA A 307 -24.98 2.64 14.14
C ALA A 307 -24.27 1.53 13.33
N THR A 308 -24.23 1.67 12.00
CA THR A 308 -23.54 0.74 11.11
C THR A 308 -22.05 0.69 11.39
N ILE A 309 -21.37 1.83 11.51
CA ILE A 309 -19.94 1.88 11.86
C ILE A 309 -19.67 1.20 13.20
N ARG A 310 -20.50 1.46 14.22
CA ARG A 310 -20.38 0.84 15.54
C ARG A 310 -20.64 -0.67 15.51
N ALA A 311 -21.59 -1.14 14.70
CA ALA A 311 -21.87 -2.56 14.54
C ALA A 311 -20.74 -3.29 13.78
N THR A 312 -20.14 -2.63 12.79
CA THR A 312 -19.01 -3.14 12.02
C THR A 312 -17.72 -3.17 12.83
N LEU A 313 -17.53 -2.22 13.76
CA LEU A 313 -16.32 -2.04 14.57
C LEU A 313 -16.62 -1.90 16.08
N PRO A 314 -17.25 -2.89 16.73
CA PRO A 314 -17.84 -2.77 18.07
C PRO A 314 -16.83 -2.55 19.20
N GLY A 315 -15.56 -2.95 19.02
CA GLY A 315 -14.47 -2.74 19.98
C GLY A 315 -13.61 -1.50 19.71
N GLU A 316 -13.86 -0.78 18.62
CA GLU A 316 -12.99 0.32 18.18
C GLU A 316 -13.74 1.65 18.03
N ALA A 317 -15.01 1.60 17.64
CA ALA A 317 -15.84 2.78 17.49
C ALA A 317 -16.20 3.38 18.85
N LYS A 318 -16.14 4.71 18.96
CA LYS A 318 -16.66 5.44 20.11
C LYS A 318 -18.16 5.21 20.22
N LEU A 319 -18.56 4.61 21.33
CA LEU A 319 -19.95 4.47 21.72
C LEU A 319 -20.47 5.80 22.29
N SER A 320 -21.74 6.11 22.04
CA SER A 320 -22.38 7.24 22.73
C SER A 320 -22.63 6.89 24.19
N GLU A 321 -22.77 7.89 25.06
CA GLU A 321 -23.04 7.67 26.49
C GLU A 321 -24.27 6.77 26.76
N LYS A 322 -25.28 6.82 25.88
CA LYS A 322 -26.46 5.92 25.92
C LYS A 322 -26.08 4.45 25.69
N TRP A 323 -25.18 4.16 24.74
CA TRP A 323 -24.74 2.80 24.43
C TRP A 323 -23.74 2.27 25.46
N SER A 324 -22.83 3.12 25.94
CA SER A 324 -21.88 2.77 27.02
C SER A 324 -22.57 2.37 28.31
N LYS A 325 -23.74 2.96 28.63
CA LYS A 325 -24.58 2.52 29.76
C LYS A 325 -25.20 1.14 29.50
N ALA A 326 -25.79 0.89 28.32
CA ALA A 326 -26.48 -0.35 28.01
C ALA A 326 -25.56 -1.60 27.99
N ILE A 327 -24.31 -1.45 27.55
CA ILE A 327 -23.32 -2.55 27.59
C ILE A 327 -22.90 -2.86 29.03
N LYS A 328 -22.65 -1.82 29.84
CA LYS A 328 -22.35 -2.01 31.28
C LYS A 328 -23.50 -2.72 32.02
N THR A 329 -24.75 -2.44 31.69
CA THR A 329 -25.88 -3.16 32.30
C THR A 329 -25.92 -4.63 31.91
N LYS A 330 -25.59 -4.97 30.65
CA LYS A 330 -25.53 -6.37 30.18
C LYS A 330 -24.36 -7.16 30.75
N GLU A 331 -23.19 -6.54 30.96
CA GLU A 331 -22.05 -7.22 31.61
C GLU A 331 -22.32 -7.54 33.09
N ILE A 332 -23.13 -6.71 33.77
CA ILE A 332 -23.55 -6.96 35.15
C ILE A 332 -24.57 -8.11 35.22
N GLU A 333 -25.50 -8.21 34.26
CA GLU A 333 -26.49 -9.31 34.22
C GLU A 333 -25.89 -10.68 33.88
N VAL A 334 -24.71 -10.75 33.27
CA VAL A 334 -24.05 -12.01 32.90
C VAL A 334 -23.13 -12.54 34.01
N GLN A 335 -22.83 -11.74 35.04
CA GLN A 335 -22.00 -12.17 36.18
C GLN A 335 -22.79 -12.76 37.37
N ASP A 336 -24.13 -12.74 37.32
CA ASP A 336 -25.01 -13.22 38.39
C ASP A 336 -25.85 -14.47 38.00
N VAL A 337 -25.33 -15.35 37.12
CA VAL A 337 -25.94 -16.67 36.81
C VAL A 337 -24.95 -17.81 36.95
#